data_AF-A0A1E5FY60-F1
#
_entry.id   AF-A0A1E5FY60-F1
#
_cell.length_a   1.000
_cell.length_b   1.000
_cell.length_c   1.000
_cell.angle_alpha   90.00
_cell.angle_beta   90.00
_cell.angle_gamma   90.00
#
_symmetry.space_group_name_H-M   'P 1'
#
loop_
_entity.id
_entity.type
_entity.pdbx_description
1 polymer ?
#
loop_
_entity_poly.entity_id
_entity_poly.type
_entity_poly.pdbx_seq_one_letter_code
_entity_poly.pdbx_strand_id
1 'polypeptide(L)'
;MSNLSTGYISGVFGGLIDNADDKVSTFITDHTGTTASDGTFTKDPTGTLVLSASESLELQQLMADQSIAAQTSTSTLKSVKDSISASARNI
;
A
#
# COMPACT_ATOMS: atom_id res chain seq x y z
N MET A 1 -11.15 20.37 -19.30
CA MET A 1 -10.74 20.93 -17.99
C MET A 1 -10.81 19.82 -16.97
N SER A 2 -9.68 19.37 -16.42
CA SER A 2 -9.70 18.40 -15.33
C SER A 2 -10.16 19.13 -14.07
N ASN A 3 -11.43 18.96 -13.70
CA ASN A 3 -11.97 19.57 -12.49
C ASN A 3 -11.35 18.80 -11.31
N LEU A 4 -10.49 19.48 -10.54
CA LEU A 4 -10.04 19.00 -9.23
C LEU A 4 -11.27 18.67 -8.39
N SER A 5 -11.60 17.38 -8.32
CA SER A 5 -12.68 16.86 -7.51
C SER A 5 -12.10 15.86 -6.52
N THR A 6 -12.78 15.74 -5.38
CA THR A 6 -12.44 14.72 -4.38
C THR A 6 -12.49 13.31 -4.98
N GLY A 7 -13.37 13.05 -5.96
CA GLY A 7 -13.46 11.78 -6.68
C GLY A 7 -12.22 11.48 -7.55
N TYR A 8 -11.76 12.45 -8.34
CA TYR A 8 -10.54 12.28 -9.16
C TYR A 8 -9.31 12.04 -8.28
N ILE A 9 -9.17 12.81 -7.21
CA ILE A 9 -8.04 12.71 -6.28
C ILE A 9 -8.08 11.38 -5.53
N SER A 10 -9.26 10.96 -5.06
CA SER A 10 -9.45 9.66 -4.43
C SER A 10 -9.08 8.51 -5.38
N GLY A 11 -9.35 8.64 -6.68
CA GLY A 11 -8.96 7.62 -7.67
C GLY A 11 -7.45 7.54 -7.87
N VAL A 12 -6.76 8.67 -8.02
CA VAL A 12 -5.29 8.71 -8.17
C VAL A 12 -4.59 8.15 -6.93
N PHE A 13 -4.98 8.62 -5.74
CA PHE A 13 -4.37 8.13 -4.51
C PHE A 13 -4.81 6.71 -4.14
N GLY A 14 -6.01 6.28 -4.53
CA GLY A 14 -6.44 4.89 -4.45
C GLY A 14 -5.48 3.99 -5.21
N GLY A 15 -5.19 4.30 -6.47
CA GLY A 15 -4.23 3.52 -7.26
C GLY A 15 -2.80 3.50 -6.70
N LEU A 16 -2.36 4.54 -5.98
CA LEU A 16 -1.07 4.53 -5.28
C LEU A 16 -1.07 3.63 -4.05
N ILE A 17 -2.18 3.61 -3.29
CA ILE A 17 -2.36 2.71 -2.15
C ILE A 17 -2.46 1.27 -2.64
N ASP A 18 -3.24 1.02 -3.68
CA ASP A 18 -3.40 -0.29 -4.31
C ASP A 18 -2.05 -0.82 -4.77
N ASN A 19 -1.20 0.03 -5.39
CA ASN A 19 0.15 -0.39 -5.77
C ASN A 19 1.03 -0.78 -4.57
N ALA A 20 0.92 -0.08 -3.45
CA ALA A 20 1.68 -0.40 -2.24
C ALA A 20 1.15 -1.68 -1.58
N ASP A 21 -0.17 -1.87 -1.55
CA ASP A 21 -0.82 -3.08 -1.06
C ASP A 21 -0.46 -4.30 -1.92
N ASP A 22 -0.49 -4.16 -3.24
CA ASP A 22 -0.09 -5.19 -4.20
C ASP A 22 1.35 -5.64 -3.97
N LYS A 23 2.27 -4.73 -3.65
CA LYS A 23 3.67 -5.07 -3.35
C LYS A 23 3.79 -5.88 -2.06
N VAL A 24 3.09 -5.48 -1.00
CA VAL A 24 3.07 -6.23 0.27
C VAL A 24 2.43 -7.61 0.06
N SER A 25 1.31 -7.66 -0.64
CA SER A 25 0.58 -8.90 -0.94
C SER A 25 1.40 -9.85 -1.80
N THR A 26 2.04 -9.35 -2.85
CA THR A 26 2.94 -10.13 -3.71
C THR A 26 4.12 -10.66 -2.91
N PHE A 27 4.75 -9.82 -2.09
CA PHE A 27 5.87 -10.22 -1.24
C PHE A 27 5.47 -11.35 -0.27
N ILE A 28 4.36 -11.19 0.46
CA ILE A 28 3.87 -12.22 1.39
C ILE A 28 3.57 -13.50 0.62
N THR A 29 2.90 -13.42 -0.52
CA THR A 29 2.53 -14.58 -1.32
C THR A 29 3.76 -15.31 -1.86
N ASP A 30 4.79 -14.58 -2.29
CA ASP A 30 6.04 -15.14 -2.81
C ASP A 30 6.89 -15.83 -1.73
N HIS A 31 6.76 -15.40 -0.47
CA HIS A 31 7.47 -15.95 0.68
C HIS A 31 6.61 -16.86 1.56
N THR A 32 5.37 -17.15 1.15
CA THR A 32 4.51 -18.12 1.83
C THR A 32 4.73 -19.50 1.22
N GLY A 33 5.10 -20.45 2.06
CA GLY A 33 5.41 -21.80 1.60
C GLY A 33 5.94 -22.71 2.70
N THR A 34 6.66 -23.74 2.27
CA THR A 34 7.29 -24.72 3.15
C THR A 34 8.78 -24.81 2.85
N THR A 35 9.60 -24.94 3.89
CA THR A 35 11.03 -25.18 3.76
C THR A 35 11.31 -26.67 3.97
N ALA A 36 11.89 -27.32 2.97
CA ALA A 36 12.33 -28.70 3.08
C ALA A 36 13.55 -28.83 4.01
N SER A 37 13.85 -30.05 4.46
CA SER A 37 14.95 -30.32 5.40
C SER A 37 16.35 -29.98 4.86
N ASP A 38 16.48 -29.77 3.54
CA ASP A 38 17.70 -29.33 2.86
C ASP A 38 17.81 -27.81 2.74
N GLY A 39 16.84 -27.06 3.27
CA GLY A 39 16.77 -25.60 3.19
C GLY A 39 16.11 -25.05 1.92
N THR A 40 15.61 -25.90 1.03
CA THR A 40 14.92 -25.46 -0.20
C THR A 40 13.54 -24.91 0.14
N PHE A 41 13.30 -23.65 -0.22
CA PHE A 41 11.96 -23.05 -0.13
C PHE A 41 11.11 -23.45 -1.33
N THR A 42 9.89 -23.90 -1.07
CA THR A 42 8.87 -24.14 -2.10
C THR A 42 7.64 -23.30 -1.78
N LYS A 43 7.23 -22.44 -2.72
CA LYS A 43 6.04 -21.60 -2.60
C LYS A 43 4.79 -22.47 -2.52
N ASP A 44 4.00 -22.27 -1.47
CA ASP A 44 2.73 -22.94 -1.23
C ASP A 44 1.79 -21.95 -0.53
N PRO A 45 0.66 -21.56 -1.14
CA PRO A 45 -0.28 -20.59 -0.56
C PRO A 45 -0.96 -21.06 0.74
N THR A 46 -0.87 -22.35 1.08
CA THR A 46 -1.35 -22.90 2.37
C THR A 46 -0.25 -23.05 3.41
N GLY A 47 1.00 -22.75 3.04
CA GLY A 47 2.16 -22.80 3.89
C GLY A 47 2.25 -21.64 4.89
N THR A 48 3.42 -21.49 5.49
CA THR A 48 3.72 -20.40 6.43
C THR A 48 4.56 -19.33 5.75
N LEU A 49 4.50 -18.11 6.24
CA LEU A 49 5.41 -17.05 5.82
C LEU A 49 6.83 -17.38 6.31
N VAL A 50 7.73 -17.65 5.38
CA VAL A 50 9.13 -17.99 5.65
C VAL A 50 9.99 -16.82 5.19
N LEU A 51 10.64 -16.16 6.13
CA LEU A 51 11.48 -14.99 5.86
C LEU A 51 12.84 -15.15 6.50
N SER A 52 13.88 -14.83 5.75
CA SER A 52 15.20 -14.50 6.29
C SER A 52 15.16 -13.14 7.02
N ALA A 53 16.24 -12.81 7.73
CA ALA A 53 16.37 -11.52 8.41
C ALA A 53 16.31 -10.33 7.42
N SER A 54 16.93 -10.47 6.24
CA SER A 54 16.88 -9.44 5.19
C SER A 54 15.48 -9.28 4.60
N GLU A 55 14.80 -10.38 4.30
CA GLU A 55 13.43 -10.37 3.77
C GLU A 55 12.43 -9.83 4.81
N SER A 56 12.68 -10.07 6.11
CA SER A 56 11.89 -9.46 7.18
C SER A 56 12.02 -7.94 7.23
N LEU A 57 13.22 -7.41 6.97
CA LEU A 57 13.44 -5.95 6.88
C LEU A 57 12.79 -5.36 5.62
N GLU A 58 12.84 -6.08 4.51
CA GLU A 58 12.17 -5.68 3.27
C GLU A 58 10.66 -5.62 3.46
N LEU A 59 10.05 -6.63 4.08
CA LEU A 59 8.62 -6.61 4.42
C LEU A 59 8.27 -5.42 5.32
N GLN A 60 9.09 -5.14 6.34
CA GLN A 60 8.88 -3.98 7.21
C GLN A 60 8.92 -2.67 6.44
N GLN A 61 9.84 -2.55 5.47
CA GLN A 61 9.92 -1.38 4.60
C GLN A 61 8.67 -1.26 3.72
N LEU A 62 8.23 -2.34 3.07
CA LEU A 62 7.04 -2.36 2.24
C LEU A 62 5.78 -1.97 3.03
N MET A 63 5.64 -2.49 4.25
CA MET A 63 4.53 -2.13 5.15
C MET A 63 4.61 -0.67 5.63
N ALA A 64 5.82 -0.16 5.88
CA ALA A 64 6.02 1.25 6.21
C ALA A 64 5.61 2.16 5.04
N ASP A 65 6.01 1.80 3.81
CA ASP A 65 5.66 2.54 2.60
C ASP A 65 4.15 2.54 2.35
N GLN A 66 3.48 1.39 2.53
CA GLN A 66 2.01 1.29 2.44
C GLN A 66 1.33 2.20 3.47
N SER A 67 1.81 2.20 4.72
CA SER A 67 1.29 3.07 5.78
C SER A 67 1.45 4.56 5.44
N ILE A 68 2.62 4.95 4.91
CA ILE A 68 2.90 6.32 4.46
C ILE A 68 1.99 6.71 3.30
N ALA A 69 1.80 5.82 2.32
CA ALA A 69 0.92 6.07 1.17
C ALA A 69 -0.52 6.32 1.59
N ALA A 70 -1.06 5.49 2.50
CA ALA A 70 -2.41 5.65 3.02
C ALA A 70 -2.59 6.95 3.83
N GLN A 71 -1.62 7.28 4.69
CA GLN A 71 -1.65 8.52 5.49
C GLN A 71 -1.55 9.76 4.61
N THR A 72 -0.64 9.75 3.63
CA THR A 72 -0.44 10.86 2.68
C THR A 72 -1.67 11.09 1.83
N SER A 73 -2.28 10.01 1.33
CA SER A 73 -3.55 10.04 0.60
C SER A 73 -4.66 10.69 1.44
N THR A 74 -4.84 10.22 2.67
CA THR A 74 -5.89 10.72 3.57
C THR A 74 -5.72 12.20 3.87
N SER A 75 -4.49 12.62 4.21
CA SER A 75 -4.16 14.02 4.49
C SER A 75 -4.39 14.92 3.28
N THR A 76 -3.97 14.48 2.09
CA THR A 76 -4.15 15.24 0.85
C THR A 76 -5.61 15.36 0.46
N LEU A 77 -6.37 14.26 0.52
CA LEU A 77 -7.81 14.26 0.24
C LEU A 77 -8.55 15.21 1.19
N LYS A 78 -8.20 15.19 2.48
CA LYS A 78 -8.73 16.12 3.47
C LYS A 78 -8.39 17.57 3.12
N SER A 79 -7.13 17.86 2.82
CA SER A 79 -6.68 19.22 2.47
C SER A 79 -7.45 19.77 1.25
N VAL A 80 -7.63 18.96 0.20
CA VAL A 80 -8.39 19.38 -0.98
C VAL A 80 -9.87 19.54 -0.67
N LYS A 81 -10.47 18.64 0.10
CA LYS A 81 -11.86 18.77 0.55
C LYS A 81 -12.07 20.07 1.33
N ASP A 82 -11.15 20.37 2.27
CA ASP A 82 -11.20 21.57 3.09
C ASP A 82 -11.03 22.83 2.22
N SER A 83 -10.13 22.79 1.22
CA SER A 83 -9.94 23.86 0.22
C SER A 83 -11.21 24.12 -0.60
N ILE A 84 -11.84 23.07 -1.15
CA ILE A 84 -13.11 23.18 -1.90
C ILE A 84 -14.21 23.76 -0.99
N SER A 85 -14.32 23.27 0.24
CA SER A 85 -15.33 23.73 1.20
C SER A 85 -15.10 25.19 1.64
N ALA A 86 -13.85 25.64 1.68
CA ALA A 86 -13.51 27.04 1.95
C ALA A 86 -13.85 27.93 0.75
N SER A 87 -13.52 27.51 -0.48
CA SER A 87 -13.90 28.22 -1.70
C SER A 87 -15.42 28.33 -1.83
N ALA A 88 -16.17 27.25 -1.57
CA ALA A 88 -17.64 27.26 -1.61
C ALA A 88 -18.29 28.17 -0.55
N ARG A 89 -17.59 28.47 0.56
CA ARG A 89 -18.05 29.42 1.58
C ARG A 89 -17.74 30.88 1.25
N ASN A 90 -16.84 31.14 0.31
CA ASN A 90 -16.38 32.47 -0.08
C ASN A 90 -17.06 32.99 -1.36
N ILE A 91 -18.13 32.35 -1.82
CA ILE A 91 -18.94 32.73 -2.98
C ILE A 91 -20.35 33.10 -2.56
#